data_AF-A0A642US17-F1
#
_entry.id   AF-A0A642US17-F1
#
_cell.length_a   1.000
_cell.length_b   1.000
_cell.length_c   1.000
_cell.angle_alpha   90.00
_cell.angle_beta   90.00
_cell.angle_gamma   90.00
#
_symmetry.space_group_name_H-M   'P 1'
#
loop_
_entity.id
_entity.type
_entity.pdbx_description
1 polymer ?
#
loop_
_entity_poly.entity_id
_entity_poly.type
_entity_poly.pdbx_seq_one_letter_code
_entity_poly.pdbx_strand_id
1 'polypeptide(L)'
;MSRPVPARAVSRAMRQRFMFYDLVMKTPTHPHHPSDLQVIEHQVGKEKSFSEMTPLERMEKVFGGRIRGDDRQASSRVSRSQPRVIAGVTVPAKPVEPDNCCMSGCINCVWELFNEDVKEWKEKRSEAAKAIKKTGGVWPADFHPPLKELAPENRPKDVEDVEDGVETKDDAWGGVPVAMRVFAETERKIKARAAARRAAQEAAR
;
A
#
# COMPACT_ATOMS: atom_id res chain seq x y z
N MET A 1 60.61 32.47 -23.93
CA MET A 1 60.98 31.70 -22.72
C MET A 1 60.10 32.17 -21.57
N SER A 2 58.98 31.48 -21.31
CA SER A 2 58.08 31.87 -20.21
C SER A 2 58.59 31.26 -18.90
N ARG A 3 58.84 32.09 -17.89
CA ARG A 3 59.38 31.64 -16.60
C ARG A 3 58.27 30.91 -15.82
N PRO A 4 58.55 29.75 -15.21
CA PRO A 4 57.56 29.07 -14.37
C PRO A 4 57.27 29.93 -13.13
N VAL A 5 55.99 30.19 -12.88
CA VAL A 5 55.52 30.90 -11.68
C VAL A 5 55.60 29.93 -10.49
N PRO A 6 56.19 30.31 -9.35
CA PRO A 6 56.25 29.43 -8.19
C PRO A 6 54.84 29.20 -7.62
N ALA A 7 54.47 27.92 -7.44
CA ALA A 7 53.19 27.55 -6.85
C ALA A 7 53.09 28.08 -5.40
N ARG A 8 52.02 28.82 -5.10
CA ARG A 8 51.74 29.29 -3.74
C ARG A 8 51.50 28.09 -2.81
N ALA A 9 52.22 28.04 -1.70
CA ALA A 9 52.04 27.00 -0.69
C ALA A 9 50.67 27.17 -0.01
N VAL A 10 49.72 26.31 -0.38
CA VAL A 10 48.39 26.27 0.26
C VAL A 10 48.51 25.68 1.65
N SER A 11 47.98 26.37 2.67
CA SER A 11 48.03 25.92 4.06
C SER A 11 47.35 24.54 4.22
N ARG A 12 47.87 23.71 5.14
CA ARG A 12 47.34 22.36 5.41
C ARG A 12 45.85 22.38 5.79
N ALA A 13 45.41 23.44 6.49
CA ALA A 13 44.02 23.66 6.87
C ALA A 13 43.10 23.92 5.65
N MET A 14 43.58 24.64 4.63
CA MET A 14 42.79 24.89 3.41
C MET A 14 42.69 23.63 2.53
N ARG A 15 43.72 22.77 2.52
CA ARG A 15 43.62 21.44 1.90
C ARG A 15 42.56 20.59 2.60
N GLN A 16 42.55 20.58 3.94
CA GLN A 16 41.56 19.82 4.72
C GLN A 16 40.11 20.25 4.51
N ARG A 17 39.86 21.55 4.26
CA ARG A 17 38.51 22.07 3.97
C ARG A 17 37.91 21.51 2.69
N PHE A 18 38.73 21.17 1.70
CA PHE A 18 38.26 20.68 0.40
C PHE A 18 38.57 19.20 0.15
N MET A 19 39.12 18.49 1.15
CA MET A 19 39.41 17.05 1.06
C MET A 19 38.19 16.22 0.66
N PHE A 20 37.01 16.61 1.13
CA PHE A 20 35.76 15.93 0.78
C PHE A 20 35.46 16.02 -0.73
N TYR A 21 35.58 17.21 -1.32
CA TYR A 21 35.35 17.41 -2.75
C TYR A 21 36.42 16.75 -3.61
N ASP A 22 37.68 16.80 -3.18
CA ASP A 22 38.78 16.06 -3.83
C ASP A 22 38.57 14.54 -3.76
N LEU A 23 37.98 14.02 -2.68
CA LEU A 23 37.60 12.61 -2.55
C LEU A 23 36.47 12.24 -3.50
N VAL A 24 35.41 13.05 -3.57
CA VAL A 24 34.26 12.81 -4.46
C VAL A 24 34.68 12.82 -5.94
N MET A 25 35.62 13.68 -6.31
CA MET A 25 36.17 13.72 -7.68
C MET A 25 37.10 12.54 -7.99
N LYS A 26 37.69 11.91 -6.96
CA LYS A 26 38.56 10.73 -7.09
C LYS A 26 37.80 9.41 -7.01
N THR A 27 36.63 9.39 -6.36
CA THR A 27 35.76 8.22 -6.38
C THR A 27 35.20 8.07 -7.80
N PRO A 28 35.50 6.97 -8.50
CA PRO A 28 34.97 6.75 -9.84
C PRO A 28 33.44 6.68 -9.76
N THR A 29 32.77 7.45 -10.61
CA THR A 29 31.30 7.53 -10.67
C THR A 29 30.65 6.24 -11.16
N HIS A 30 31.44 5.31 -11.70
CA HIS A 30 31.01 3.96 -12.09
C HIS A 30 31.87 2.91 -11.38
N PRO A 31 31.25 1.87 -10.78
CA PRO A 31 31.99 0.79 -10.15
C PRO A 31 32.73 -0.02 -11.23
N HIS A 32 34.06 -0.05 -11.16
CA HIS A 32 34.91 -0.92 -11.97
C HIS A 32 35.48 -2.06 -11.12
N HIS A 33 34.64 -2.77 -10.36
CA HIS A 33 35.06 -4.01 -9.73
C HIS A 33 34.62 -5.19 -10.62
N PRO A 34 35.54 -6.06 -11.09
CA PRO A 34 35.19 -7.18 -11.98
C PRO A 34 34.25 -8.21 -11.32
N SER A 35 34.10 -8.18 -10.00
CA SER A 35 33.22 -9.07 -9.23
C SER A 35 31.73 -8.77 -9.42
N ASP A 36 31.33 -7.52 -9.68
CA ASP A 36 29.91 -7.18 -9.80
C ASP A 36 29.30 -7.63 -11.15
N LEU A 37 30.13 -7.77 -12.18
CA LEU A 37 29.72 -8.36 -13.46
C LEU A 37 29.64 -9.90 -13.39
N GLN A 38 30.54 -10.53 -12.64
CA GLN A 38 30.54 -11.99 -12.48
C GLN A 38 29.35 -12.49 -11.64
N VAL A 39 28.89 -11.71 -10.65
CA VAL A 39 27.69 -12.07 -9.87
C VAL A 39 26.43 -12.06 -10.75
N ILE A 40 26.38 -11.24 -11.79
CA ILE A 40 25.30 -11.26 -12.80
C ILE A 40 25.43 -12.50 -13.70
N GLU A 41 26.65 -12.86 -14.13
CA GLU A 41 26.87 -14.03 -15.00
C GLU A 41 26.51 -15.37 -14.33
N HIS A 42 26.75 -15.52 -13.02
CA HIS A 42 26.52 -16.79 -12.32
C HIS A 42 25.04 -17.06 -11.97
N GLN A 43 24.14 -16.07 -12.08
CA GLN A 43 22.70 -16.23 -11.81
C GLN A 43 21.85 -16.38 -13.08
N VAL A 44 22.41 -16.10 -14.26
CA VAL A 44 21.71 -16.29 -15.54
C VAL A 44 21.96 -17.73 -16.01
N GLY A 45 21.16 -18.65 -15.50
CA GLY A 45 21.13 -20.02 -16.00
C GLY A 45 20.84 -20.04 -17.50
N LYS A 46 21.84 -20.41 -18.31
CA LYS A 46 21.76 -20.88 -19.70
C LYS A 46 20.60 -20.29 -20.53
N GLU A 47 20.56 -18.96 -20.65
CA GLU A 47 19.58 -18.31 -21.52
C GLU A 47 20.01 -18.48 -22.99
N LYS A 48 19.06 -18.81 -23.87
CA LYS A 48 19.29 -18.85 -25.32
C LYS A 48 19.77 -17.47 -25.80
N SER A 49 20.76 -17.46 -26.69
CA SER A 49 21.24 -16.23 -27.32
C SER A 49 20.09 -15.54 -28.07
N PHE A 50 20.09 -14.21 -28.13
CA PHE A 50 19.00 -13.44 -28.74
C PHE A 50 18.75 -13.82 -30.21
N SER A 51 19.79 -14.30 -30.90
CA SER A 51 19.76 -14.82 -32.28
C SER A 51 19.00 -16.13 -32.46
N GLU A 52 18.89 -16.96 -31.42
CA GLU A 52 18.27 -18.29 -31.46
C GLU A 52 16.79 -18.30 -31.03
N MET A 53 16.29 -17.18 -30.49
CA MET A 53 14.91 -17.05 -30.06
C MET A 53 13.99 -16.67 -31.22
N THR A 54 12.77 -17.23 -31.22
CA THR A 54 11.74 -16.80 -32.17
C THR A 54 11.41 -15.32 -31.97
N PRO A 55 10.96 -14.59 -33.02
CA PRO A 55 10.59 -13.19 -32.86
C PRO A 55 9.56 -12.95 -31.75
N LEU A 56 8.63 -13.90 -31.54
CA LEU A 56 7.64 -13.83 -30.46
C LEU A 56 8.28 -13.99 -29.07
N GLU A 57 9.11 -15.01 -28.86
CA GLU A 57 9.84 -15.19 -27.58
C GLU A 57 10.76 -14.00 -27.27
N ARG A 58 11.37 -13.42 -28.30
CA ARG A 58 12.20 -12.23 -28.20
C ARG A 58 11.39 -11.01 -27.78
N MET A 59 10.21 -10.82 -28.37
CA MET A 59 9.28 -9.76 -27.99
C MET A 59 8.76 -9.96 -26.56
N GLU A 60 8.46 -11.19 -26.15
CA GLU A 60 8.05 -11.51 -24.78
C GLU A 60 9.17 -11.18 -23.77
N LYS A 61 10.43 -11.48 -24.11
CA LYS A 61 11.58 -11.17 -23.25
C LYS A 61 11.84 -9.66 -23.12
N VAL A 62 11.72 -8.91 -24.21
CA VAL A 62 11.98 -7.45 -24.21
C VAL A 62 10.83 -6.65 -23.61
N PHE A 63 9.59 -7.03 -23.93
CA PHE A 63 8.38 -6.29 -23.50
C PHE A 63 7.69 -6.92 -22.27
N GLY A 64 8.25 -8.01 -21.72
CA GLY A 64 7.76 -8.68 -20.52
C GLY A 64 6.41 -9.35 -20.72
N GLY A 65 6.20 -10.03 -21.84
CA GLY A 65 4.99 -10.82 -22.15
C GLY A 65 3.71 -10.02 -22.44
N ARG A 66 3.70 -8.69 -22.29
CA ARG A 66 2.50 -7.85 -22.45
C ARG A 66 2.32 -7.35 -23.87
N ILE A 67 2.17 -8.26 -24.83
CA ILE A 67 2.01 -7.89 -26.26
C ILE A 67 0.57 -7.47 -26.57
N ARG A 68 -0.43 -7.91 -25.78
CA ARG A 68 -1.86 -7.69 -26.04
C ARG A 68 -2.56 -6.67 -25.14
N GLY A 69 -1.80 -5.89 -24.36
CA GLY A 69 -2.38 -4.88 -23.47
C GLY A 69 -3.06 -5.45 -22.22
N ASP A 70 -2.63 -6.63 -21.77
CA ASP A 70 -3.10 -7.20 -20.50
C ASP A 70 -2.84 -6.24 -19.32
N ASP A 71 -3.78 -6.24 -18.37
CA ASP A 71 -3.72 -5.36 -17.20
C ASP A 71 -2.44 -5.57 -16.39
N ARG A 72 -1.92 -4.48 -15.82
CA ARG A 72 -0.71 -4.53 -14.99
C ARG A 72 -0.94 -5.46 -13.79
N GLN A 73 -0.27 -6.61 -13.81
CA GLN A 73 -0.10 -7.46 -12.64
C GLN A 73 0.94 -6.80 -11.72
N ALA A 74 0.50 -5.92 -10.83
CA ALA A 74 1.35 -5.46 -9.73
C ALA A 74 1.77 -6.68 -8.90
N SER A 75 3.02 -6.74 -8.43
CA SER A 75 3.49 -7.85 -7.59
C SER A 75 2.60 -8.09 -6.36
N SER A 76 1.98 -7.03 -5.83
CA SER A 76 0.96 -7.08 -4.76
C SER A 76 -0.37 -7.72 -5.15
N ARG A 77 -0.68 -7.80 -6.45
CA ARG A 77 -1.85 -8.52 -7.00
C ARG A 77 -1.53 -9.98 -7.29
N VAL A 78 -0.27 -10.30 -7.60
CA VAL A 78 0.21 -11.67 -7.81
C VAL A 78 0.30 -12.47 -6.50
N SER A 79 0.60 -11.81 -5.39
CA SER A 79 0.66 -12.45 -4.06
C SER A 79 -0.70 -12.64 -3.39
N ARG A 80 -1.81 -12.24 -4.03
CA ARG A 80 -3.15 -12.45 -3.45
C ARG A 80 -3.50 -13.94 -3.54
N SER A 81 -4.18 -14.45 -2.51
CA SER A 81 -4.81 -15.76 -2.62
C SER A 81 -5.86 -15.75 -3.74
N GLN A 82 -6.13 -16.92 -4.30
CA GLN A 82 -6.92 -17.04 -5.52
C GLN A 82 -8.34 -16.47 -5.33
N PRO A 83 -8.84 -15.64 -6.27
CA PRO A 83 -10.22 -15.16 -6.24
C PRO A 83 -11.20 -16.34 -6.33
N ARG A 84 -12.34 -16.23 -5.64
CA ARG A 84 -13.38 -17.30 -5.60
C ARG A 84 -14.68 -16.80 -6.19
N VAL A 85 -15.39 -17.67 -6.91
CA VAL A 85 -16.73 -17.38 -7.44
C VAL A 85 -17.78 -17.82 -6.42
N ILE A 86 -18.58 -16.87 -5.94
CA ILE A 86 -19.63 -17.11 -4.94
C ILE A 86 -20.95 -16.60 -5.53
N ALA A 87 -21.93 -17.50 -5.73
CA ALA A 87 -23.23 -17.20 -6.35
C ALA A 87 -23.12 -16.40 -7.67
N GLY A 88 -22.14 -16.74 -8.51
CA GLY A 88 -21.90 -16.08 -9.80
C GLY A 88 -21.10 -14.76 -9.74
N VAL A 89 -20.73 -14.30 -8.54
CA VAL A 89 -19.88 -13.10 -8.35
C VAL A 89 -18.44 -13.51 -8.06
N THR A 90 -17.48 -12.95 -8.78
CA THR A 90 -16.04 -13.13 -8.52
C THR A 90 -15.62 -12.24 -7.36
N VAL A 91 -15.39 -12.85 -6.19
CA VAL A 91 -14.94 -12.13 -5.00
C VAL A 91 -13.43 -12.26 -4.87
N PRO A 92 -12.69 -11.14 -4.83
CA PRO A 92 -11.25 -11.19 -4.60
C PRO A 92 -10.96 -11.66 -3.17
N ALA A 93 -9.77 -12.20 -2.95
CA ALA A 93 -9.32 -12.48 -1.59
C ALA A 93 -9.11 -11.20 -0.79
N LYS A 94 -9.14 -11.33 0.55
CA LYS A 94 -8.84 -10.21 1.45
C LYS A 94 -7.42 -9.69 1.17
N PRO A 95 -7.25 -8.39 0.85
CA PRO A 95 -5.93 -7.83 0.66
C PRO A 95 -5.15 -7.86 1.98
N VAL A 96 -3.87 -8.18 1.90
CA VAL A 96 -2.94 -8.18 3.04
C VAL A 96 -2.44 -6.77 3.26
N GLU A 97 -2.31 -6.36 4.52
CA GLU A 97 -1.80 -5.06 4.90
C GLU A 97 -0.35 -4.89 4.42
N PRO A 98 -0.01 -3.75 3.78
CA PRO A 98 1.34 -3.51 3.27
C PRO A 98 2.33 -3.20 4.40
N ASP A 99 3.52 -3.77 4.31
CA ASP A 99 4.65 -3.57 5.24
C ASP A 99 5.58 -2.42 4.81
N ASN A 100 5.58 -2.06 3.53
CA ASN A 100 6.43 -1.02 2.96
C ASN A 100 5.68 0.31 2.83
N CYS A 101 5.80 1.17 3.85
CA CYS A 101 5.39 2.57 3.79
C CYS A 101 6.61 3.46 3.52
N CYS A 102 6.76 3.92 2.27
CA CYS A 102 7.97 4.64 1.83
C CYS A 102 8.11 6.06 2.42
N MET A 103 7.06 6.62 3.06
CA MET A 103 6.98 7.97 3.65
C MET A 103 7.49 9.15 2.77
N SER A 104 7.83 8.90 1.52
CA SER A 104 8.55 9.82 0.62
C SER A 104 7.66 10.40 -0.49
N GLY A 105 6.34 10.16 -0.43
CA GLY A 105 5.39 10.71 -1.41
C GLY A 105 5.51 10.08 -2.79
N CYS A 106 5.52 8.74 -2.88
CA CYS A 106 5.43 8.04 -4.16
C CYS A 106 4.14 8.44 -4.91
N ILE A 107 4.19 8.44 -6.24
CA ILE A 107 3.07 8.76 -7.13
C ILE A 107 1.80 7.93 -6.86
N ASN A 108 1.98 6.69 -6.43
CA ASN A 108 0.90 5.81 -5.97
C ASN A 108 1.20 5.45 -4.52
N CYS A 109 0.44 5.99 -3.57
CA CYS A 109 0.59 5.64 -2.17
C CYS A 109 0.15 4.18 -1.97
N VAL A 110 1.00 3.36 -1.37
CA VAL A 110 0.72 1.93 -1.12
C VAL A 110 -0.55 1.77 -0.26
N TRP A 111 -0.75 2.68 0.70
CA TRP A 111 -1.95 2.70 1.54
C TRP A 111 -3.21 3.13 0.79
N GLU A 112 -3.10 4.03 -0.19
CA GLU A 112 -4.24 4.39 -1.03
C GLU A 112 -4.67 3.20 -1.88
N LEU A 113 -3.72 2.53 -2.54
CA LEU A 113 -3.99 1.32 -3.31
C LEU A 113 -4.59 0.21 -2.44
N PHE A 114 -4.03 -0.03 -1.25
CA PHE A 114 -4.59 -0.98 -0.30
C PHE A 114 -6.02 -0.60 0.14
N ASN A 115 -6.28 0.67 0.42
CA ASN A 115 -7.62 1.12 0.78
C ASN A 115 -8.62 0.96 -0.36
N GLU A 116 -8.21 1.19 -1.60
CA GLU A 116 -9.01 0.90 -2.79
C GLU A 116 -9.30 -0.60 -2.92
N ASP A 117 -8.28 -1.44 -2.75
CA ASP A 117 -8.43 -2.91 -2.78
C ASP A 117 -9.36 -3.41 -1.66
N VAL A 118 -9.27 -2.84 -0.46
CA VAL A 118 -10.17 -3.16 0.67
C VAL A 118 -11.61 -2.75 0.37
N LYS A 119 -11.81 -1.60 -0.28
CA LYS A 119 -13.14 -1.14 -0.69
C LYS A 119 -13.73 -2.07 -1.75
N GLU A 120 -12.99 -2.36 -2.82
CA GLU A 120 -13.41 -3.30 -3.87
C GLU A 120 -13.75 -4.68 -3.28
N TRP A 121 -12.90 -5.19 -2.39
CA TRP A 121 -13.15 -6.45 -1.70
C TRP A 121 -14.45 -6.43 -0.89
N LYS A 122 -14.74 -5.36 -0.14
CA LYS A 122 -15.99 -5.21 0.62
C LYS A 122 -17.21 -5.13 -0.30
N GLU A 123 -17.12 -4.36 -1.37
CA GLU A 123 -18.20 -4.21 -2.36
C GLU A 123 -18.55 -5.54 -3.02
N LYS A 124 -17.54 -6.26 -3.53
CA LYS A 124 -17.73 -7.59 -4.13
C LYS A 124 -18.30 -8.60 -3.16
N ARG A 125 -17.91 -8.54 -1.88
CA ARG A 125 -18.47 -9.42 -0.83
C ARG A 125 -19.95 -9.12 -0.59
N SER A 126 -20.32 -7.84 -0.55
CA SER A 126 -21.71 -7.40 -0.40
C SER A 126 -22.57 -7.78 -1.59
N GLU A 127 -22.03 -7.65 -2.81
CA GLU A 127 -22.69 -8.12 -4.04
C GLU A 127 -22.94 -9.63 -3.99
N ALA A 128 -21.93 -10.43 -3.63
CA ALA A 128 -22.06 -11.87 -3.49
C ALA A 128 -23.05 -12.28 -2.39
N ALA A 129 -23.07 -11.58 -1.25
CA ALA A 129 -24.02 -11.83 -0.17
C ALA A 129 -25.47 -11.57 -0.62
N LYS A 130 -25.69 -10.48 -1.37
CA LYS A 130 -27.00 -10.17 -1.97
C LYS A 130 -27.39 -11.19 -3.03
N ALA A 131 -26.43 -11.70 -3.81
CA ALA A 131 -26.67 -12.76 -4.78
C ALA A 131 -27.08 -14.08 -4.09
N ILE A 132 -26.37 -14.49 -3.04
CA ILE A 132 -26.71 -15.68 -2.22
C ILE A 132 -28.13 -15.58 -1.64
N LYS A 133 -28.54 -14.40 -1.15
CA LYS A 133 -29.91 -14.20 -0.68
C LYS A 133 -30.97 -14.48 -1.74
N LYS A 134 -30.66 -14.26 -3.02
CA LYS A 134 -31.59 -14.49 -4.14
C LYS A 134 -31.55 -15.93 -4.64
N THR A 135 -30.36 -16.52 -4.78
CA THR A 135 -30.19 -17.85 -5.35
C THR A 135 -30.38 -18.97 -4.33
N GLY A 136 -30.25 -18.65 -3.03
CA GLY A 136 -30.01 -19.65 -1.99
C GLY A 136 -28.58 -20.18 -2.06
N GLY A 137 -27.99 -20.51 -0.91
CA GLY A 137 -26.64 -21.06 -0.82
C GLY A 137 -25.93 -20.73 0.50
N VAL A 138 -24.90 -21.50 0.83
CA VAL A 138 -24.11 -21.30 2.05
C VAL A 138 -22.79 -20.63 1.70
N TRP A 139 -22.40 -19.62 2.49
CA TRP A 139 -21.11 -18.97 2.32
C TRP A 139 -19.96 -19.86 2.84
N PRO A 140 -18.83 -19.96 2.12
CA PRO A 140 -17.70 -20.77 2.57
C PRO A 140 -17.09 -20.27 3.90
N ALA A 141 -16.94 -21.15 4.90
CA ALA A 141 -16.40 -20.78 6.22
C ALA A 141 -14.99 -20.16 6.14
N ASP A 142 -14.14 -20.68 5.27
CA ASP A 142 -12.74 -20.24 5.11
C ASP A 142 -12.58 -18.84 4.47
N PHE A 143 -13.69 -18.19 4.07
CA PHE A 143 -13.66 -17.02 3.19
C PHE A 143 -14.38 -15.80 3.78
N HIS A 144 -14.00 -15.40 5.00
CA HIS A 144 -14.38 -14.12 5.65
C HIS A 144 -15.87 -13.72 5.41
N PRO A 145 -16.84 -14.53 5.88
CA PRO A 145 -18.27 -14.32 5.62
C PRO A 145 -18.75 -12.95 6.14
N PRO A 146 -19.46 -12.12 5.33
CA PRO A 146 -20.02 -10.87 5.83
C PRO A 146 -21.31 -11.14 6.62
N LEU A 147 -21.17 -11.49 7.90
CA LEU A 147 -22.26 -11.99 8.77
C LEU A 147 -23.46 -11.03 8.83
N LYS A 148 -23.23 -9.71 8.88
CA LYS A 148 -24.29 -8.67 8.92
C LYS A 148 -25.17 -8.69 7.68
N GLU A 149 -24.59 -9.01 6.53
CA GLU A 149 -25.29 -8.98 5.25
C GLU A 149 -25.88 -10.32 4.87
N LEU A 150 -25.55 -11.41 5.57
CA LEU A 150 -26.10 -12.74 5.29
C LEU A 150 -27.33 -13.04 6.15
N ALA A 151 -28.32 -13.70 5.54
CA ALA A 151 -29.42 -14.30 6.28
C ALA A 151 -28.88 -15.43 7.17
N PRO A 152 -29.45 -15.67 8.37
CA PRO A 152 -28.95 -16.67 9.32
C PRO A 152 -28.89 -18.08 8.72
N GLU A 153 -29.81 -18.42 7.82
CA GLU A 153 -29.85 -19.71 7.11
C GLU A 153 -28.65 -19.95 6.18
N ASN A 154 -28.06 -18.89 5.66
CA ASN A 154 -26.97 -18.95 4.68
C ASN A 154 -25.58 -18.83 5.34
N ARG A 155 -25.53 -18.68 6.68
CA ARG A 155 -24.27 -18.57 7.42
C ARG A 155 -23.64 -19.95 7.63
N PRO A 156 -22.31 -20.08 7.52
CA PRO A 156 -21.61 -21.29 7.93
C PRO A 156 -21.80 -21.52 9.44
N LYS A 157 -21.99 -22.78 9.85
CA LYS A 157 -22.32 -23.17 11.25
C LYS A 157 -21.16 -22.99 12.23
N ASP A 158 -19.93 -23.01 11.73
CA ASP A 158 -18.71 -23.04 12.55
C ASP A 158 -18.12 -21.65 12.82
N VAL A 159 -18.76 -20.59 12.34
CA VAL A 159 -18.29 -19.21 12.50
C VAL A 159 -19.19 -18.53 13.52
N GLU A 160 -18.76 -18.52 14.78
CA GLU A 160 -19.34 -17.64 15.81
C GLU A 160 -19.24 -16.20 15.33
N ASP A 161 -20.18 -15.34 15.75
CA ASP A 161 -20.26 -13.94 15.35
C ASP A 161 -19.04 -13.14 15.87
N VAL A 162 -17.87 -13.33 15.26
CA VAL A 162 -16.75 -12.41 15.40
C VAL A 162 -17.18 -11.17 14.62
N GLU A 163 -17.61 -10.16 15.37
CA GLU A 163 -18.02 -8.89 14.80
C GLU A 163 -16.89 -8.37 13.91
N ASP A 164 -17.07 -8.46 12.59
CA ASP A 164 -16.29 -7.70 11.61
C ASP A 164 -16.37 -6.25 12.06
N GLY A 165 -15.27 -5.72 12.63
CA GLY A 165 -15.13 -4.46 13.35
C GLY A 165 -15.78 -3.26 12.67
N VAL A 166 -17.10 -3.18 12.79
CA VAL A 166 -17.95 -2.06 12.45
C VAL A 166 -18.58 -1.71 13.77
N GLU A 167 -17.96 -0.75 14.43
CA GLU A 167 -18.42 -0.16 15.68
C GLU A 167 -19.89 0.21 15.53
N THR A 168 -20.73 -0.56 16.22
CA THR A 168 -22.02 -0.11 16.70
C THR A 168 -21.80 1.22 17.40
N LYS A 169 -22.56 2.26 17.03
CA LYS A 169 -22.37 3.64 17.53
C LYS A 169 -22.42 3.74 19.07
N ASP A 170 -22.92 2.71 19.73
CA ASP A 170 -23.04 2.62 21.19
C ASP A 170 -21.73 2.16 21.86
N ASP A 171 -20.83 1.49 21.14
CA ASP A 171 -19.49 1.08 21.61
C ASP A 171 -18.39 2.07 21.25
N ALA A 172 -18.71 3.09 20.44
CA ALA A 172 -17.76 4.09 19.94
C ALA A 172 -17.03 4.88 21.04
N TRP A 173 -17.55 4.86 22.28
CA TRP A 173 -16.85 5.43 23.43
C TRP A 173 -16.27 4.37 24.37
N GLY A 174 -16.70 3.11 24.30
CA GLY A 174 -16.28 2.01 25.17
C GLY A 174 -14.77 1.77 25.14
N GLY A 175 -14.17 1.82 23.95
CA GLY A 175 -12.71 1.68 23.76
C GLY A 175 -11.91 2.98 23.93
N VAL A 176 -12.58 4.14 24.06
CA VAL A 176 -11.92 5.44 24.13
C VAL A 176 -11.42 5.72 25.55
N PRO A 177 -10.12 6.07 25.74
CA PRO A 177 -9.57 6.37 27.06
C PRO A 177 -10.37 7.45 27.79
N VAL A 178 -10.50 7.31 29.11
CA VAL A 178 -11.30 8.20 29.98
C VAL A 178 -10.98 9.68 29.76
N ALA A 179 -9.70 10.02 29.53
CA ALA A 179 -9.27 11.38 29.24
C ALA A 179 -10.00 11.99 28.03
N MET A 180 -10.07 11.26 26.92
CA MET A 180 -10.71 11.73 25.68
C MET A 180 -12.23 11.87 25.84
N ARG A 181 -12.86 11.01 26.65
CA ARG A 181 -14.29 11.15 27.00
C ARG A 181 -14.55 12.44 27.75
N VAL A 182 -13.74 12.75 28.76
CA VAL A 182 -13.86 13.98 29.56
C VAL A 182 -13.63 15.22 28.71
N PHE A 183 -12.65 15.19 27.78
CA PHE A 183 -12.45 16.28 26.82
C PHE A 183 -13.69 16.50 25.94
N ALA A 184 -14.27 15.44 25.38
CA ALA A 184 -15.48 15.56 24.57
C ALA A 184 -16.68 16.12 25.35
N GLU A 185 -16.86 15.70 26.60
CA GLU A 185 -17.92 16.23 27.47
C GLU A 185 -17.73 17.72 27.80
N THR A 186 -16.50 18.11 28.15
CA THR A 186 -16.19 19.51 28.46
C THR A 186 -16.37 20.41 27.24
N GLU A 187 -15.93 19.98 26.06
CA GLU A 187 -16.11 20.72 24.82
C GLU A 187 -17.60 20.87 24.47
N ARG A 188 -18.40 19.81 24.64
CA ARG A 188 -19.87 19.87 24.46
C ARG A 188 -20.51 20.87 25.41
N LYS A 189 -20.11 20.90 26.69
CA LYS A 189 -20.61 21.87 27.68
C LYS A 189 -20.18 23.30 27.33
N ILE A 190 -18.96 23.52 26.86
CA ILE A 190 -18.47 24.83 26.40
C ILE A 190 -19.28 25.31 25.20
N LYS A 191 -19.50 24.45 24.20
CA LYS A 191 -20.33 24.75 23.01
C LYS A 191 -21.78 25.06 23.37
N ALA A 192 -22.39 24.28 24.27
CA ALA A 192 -23.75 24.53 24.74
C ALA A 192 -23.88 25.88 25.48
N ARG A 193 -22.94 26.21 26.36
CA ARG A 193 -22.89 27.52 27.03
C ARG A 193 -22.69 28.67 26.04
N ALA A 194 -21.82 28.50 25.05
CA ALA A 194 -21.60 29.50 24.00
C ALA A 194 -22.86 29.71 23.15
N ALA A 195 -23.55 28.64 22.76
CA ALA A 195 -24.80 28.70 22.02
C ALA A 195 -25.91 29.39 22.84
N ALA A 196 -26.07 29.05 24.12
CA ALA A 196 -27.04 29.70 25.00
C ALA A 196 -26.74 31.20 25.18
N ARG A 197 -25.46 31.58 25.34
CA ARG A 197 -25.05 32.99 25.41
C ARG A 197 -25.34 33.74 24.11
N ARG A 198 -25.09 33.13 22.95
CA ARG A 198 -25.42 33.72 21.64
C ARG A 198 -26.93 33.89 21.46
N ALA A 199 -27.72 32.87 21.77
CA ALA A 199 -29.18 32.94 21.70
C ALA A 199 -29.76 34.01 22.64
N ALA A 200 -29.20 34.16 23.86
CA ALA A 200 -29.60 35.23 24.78
C ALA A 200 -29.23 36.63 24.28
N GLN A 201 -28.09 36.78 23.60
CA GLN A 201 -27.68 38.05 22.96
C GLN A 201 -28.57 38.40 21.76
N GLU A 202 -28.97 37.41 20.97
CA GLU A 202 -29.89 37.58 19.85
C GLU A 202 -31.31 37.93 20.32
N ALA A 203 -31.79 37.32 21.41
CA ALA A 203 -33.10 37.63 21.98
C ALA A 203 -33.18 39.00 22.69
N ALA A 204 -32.03 39.56 23.08
CA ALA A 204 -31.93 40.88 23.70
C ALA A 204 -31.73 42.03 22.68
N ARG A 205 -31.64 41.70 21.39
CA ARG A 205 -31.47 42.65 20.28
C ARG A 205 -32.78 42.82 19.53
#